data_AF-A0A5C6Z8Z7-F1
#
_entry.id   AF-A0A5C6Z8Z7-F1
#
_cell.length_a   1.000
_cell.length_b   1.000
_cell.length_c   1.000
_cell.angle_alpha   90.00
_cell.angle_beta   90.00
_cell.angle_gamma   90.00
#
_symmetry.space_group_name_H-M   'P 1'
#
loop_
_entity.id
_entity.type
_entity.pdbx_description
1 polymer ?
#
loop_
_entity_poly.entity_id
_entity_poly.type
_entity_poly.pdbx_seq_one_letter_code
_entity_poly.pdbx_strand_id
1 'polypeptide(L)'
;MTDPYAVSLSADSARAYVADLSEPRLQPRGWSASRIPDRVKATTDMVVYELHVRDFSRDDPTVPAAQRGKYLAFTRSDSAGMRHLRALSRAGLTDVHLLPAFDFATVNEKGCVTPSPT
;
A
#
# COMPACT_ATOMS: atom_id res chain seq x y z
N MET A 1 -17.73 18.51 9.73
CA MET A 1 -16.40 18.08 10.21
C MET A 1 -16.49 16.59 10.49
N THR A 2 -15.54 15.80 10.00
CA THR A 2 -15.37 14.39 10.37
C THR A 2 -14.57 14.26 11.67
N ASP A 3 -14.70 13.14 12.35
CA ASP A 3 -13.99 12.88 13.61
C ASP A 3 -12.46 12.85 13.38
N PRO A 4 -11.64 13.64 14.10
CA PRO A 4 -10.18 13.60 13.97
C PRO A 4 -9.55 12.25 14.36
N TYR A 5 -10.28 11.39 15.06
CA TYR A 5 -9.87 10.03 15.43
C TYR A 5 -10.52 8.94 14.56
N ALA A 6 -11.12 9.31 13.42
CA ALA A 6 -11.75 8.34 12.53
C ALA A 6 -10.73 7.28 12.06
N VAL A 7 -11.08 6.00 12.31
CA VAL A 7 -10.29 4.84 11.85
C VAL A 7 -10.71 4.33 10.47
N SER A 8 -11.82 4.84 9.94
CA SER A 8 -12.36 4.49 8.63
C SER A 8 -13.34 5.58 8.14
N LEU A 9 -13.52 5.67 6.82
CA LEU A 9 -14.26 6.74 6.15
C LEU A 9 -15.06 6.20 4.96
N SER A 10 -16.12 6.91 4.58
CA SER A 10 -16.75 6.77 3.27
C SER A 10 -15.99 7.56 2.21
N ALA A 11 -16.17 7.23 0.92
CA ALA A 11 -15.49 7.88 -0.21
C ALA A 11 -15.47 9.42 -0.15
N ASP A 12 -14.29 10.00 -0.43
CA ASP A 12 -13.93 11.43 -0.32
C ASP A 12 -14.05 11.97 1.11
N SER A 13 -13.75 11.13 2.09
CA SER A 13 -13.78 11.47 3.52
C SER A 13 -15.12 12.06 4.00
N ALA A 14 -16.22 11.77 3.28
CA ALA A 14 -17.49 12.48 3.47
C ALA A 14 -18.16 12.19 4.83
N ARG A 15 -17.90 11.03 5.41
CA ARG A 15 -18.42 10.56 6.71
C ARG A 15 -17.41 9.64 7.38
N ALA A 16 -17.31 9.73 8.70
CA ALA A 16 -16.63 8.72 9.51
C ALA A 16 -17.44 7.42 9.52
N TYR A 17 -16.74 6.29 9.43
CA TYR A 17 -17.30 4.96 9.58
C TYR A 17 -16.86 4.38 10.92
N VAL A 18 -17.83 4.00 11.76
CA VAL A 18 -17.56 3.34 13.04
C VAL A 18 -17.13 1.91 12.73
N ALA A 19 -15.86 1.61 13.01
CA ALA A 19 -15.26 0.30 12.80
C ALA A 19 -14.48 -0.13 14.04
N ASP A 20 -14.53 -1.43 14.33
CA ASP A 20 -13.61 -2.08 15.24
C ASP A 20 -12.52 -2.77 14.42
N LEU A 21 -11.28 -2.27 14.48
CA LEU A 21 -10.15 -2.82 13.71
C LEU A 21 -9.69 -4.20 14.24
N SER A 22 -10.16 -4.61 15.41
CA SER A 22 -9.89 -5.95 15.96
C SER A 22 -10.78 -7.04 15.35
N GLU A 23 -11.81 -6.66 14.59
CA GLU A 23 -12.73 -7.58 13.92
C GLU A 23 -11.99 -8.54 12.96
N PRO A 24 -12.13 -9.88 13.14
CA PRO A 24 -11.41 -10.87 12.32
C PRO A 24 -11.67 -10.74 10.81
N ARG A 25 -12.85 -10.26 10.41
CA ARG A 25 -13.21 -10.05 8.99
C ARG A 25 -12.39 -8.95 8.31
N LEU A 26 -11.77 -8.06 9.07
CA LEU A 26 -10.91 -6.98 8.55
C LEU A 26 -9.43 -7.39 8.49
N GLN A 27 -9.11 -8.61 8.91
CA GLN A 27 -7.75 -9.11 9.02
C GLN A 27 -7.49 -10.16 7.94
N PRO A 28 -6.46 -10.00 7.09
CA PRO A 28 -6.08 -11.06 6.17
C PRO A 28 -5.58 -12.29 6.94
N ARG A 29 -5.59 -13.44 6.27
CA ARG A 29 -5.10 -14.69 6.86
C ARG A 29 -3.68 -14.51 7.41
N GLY A 30 -3.48 -14.84 8.68
CA GLY A 30 -2.18 -14.77 9.35
C GLY A 30 -1.82 -13.40 9.93
N TRP A 31 -2.71 -12.40 9.87
CA TRP A 31 -2.46 -11.04 10.37
C TRP A 31 -1.93 -11.00 11.80
N SER A 32 -2.62 -11.65 12.74
CA SER A 32 -2.24 -11.65 14.17
C SER A 32 -0.93 -12.37 14.48
N ALA A 33 -0.47 -13.25 13.59
CA ALA A 33 0.79 -13.98 13.71
C ALA A 33 1.93 -13.33 12.92
N SER A 34 1.64 -12.29 12.12
CA SER A 34 2.64 -11.61 11.29
C SER A 34 3.73 -10.97 12.15
N ARG A 35 4.98 -11.12 11.73
CA ARG A 35 6.14 -10.54 12.41
C ARG A 35 6.97 -9.74 11.41
N ILE A 36 7.52 -8.64 11.88
CA ILE A 36 8.49 -7.86 11.12
C ILE A 36 9.73 -8.76 10.90
N PRO A 37 10.33 -8.78 9.70
CA PRO A 37 11.56 -9.53 9.44
C PRO A 37 12.69 -9.10 10.38
N ASP A 38 13.41 -10.07 10.94
CA ASP A 38 14.51 -9.85 11.89
C ASP A 38 15.84 -9.47 11.20
N ARG A 39 15.77 -8.60 10.19
CA ARG A 39 16.91 -8.21 9.32
C ARG A 39 17.67 -7.00 9.85
N VAL A 40 16.97 -6.02 10.40
CA VAL A 40 17.55 -4.77 10.93
C VAL A 40 17.84 -4.97 12.41
N LYS A 41 19.12 -4.91 12.82
CA LYS A 41 19.55 -5.09 14.22
C LYS A 41 19.89 -3.77 14.90
N ALA A 42 20.38 -2.81 14.12
CA ALA A 42 20.59 -1.42 14.51
C ALA A 42 20.02 -0.49 13.43
N THR A 43 19.68 0.74 13.80
CA THR A 43 19.15 1.74 12.85
C THR A 43 20.09 1.99 11.66
N THR A 44 21.41 1.85 11.86
CA THR A 44 22.43 1.99 10.81
C THR A 44 22.38 0.89 9.75
N ASP A 45 21.68 -0.22 10.00
CA ASP A 45 21.49 -1.29 9.03
C ASP A 45 20.38 -0.98 8.01
N MET A 46 19.59 0.07 8.25
CA MET A 46 18.45 0.42 7.40
C MET A 46 18.90 0.95 6.04
N VAL A 47 18.38 0.33 4.99
CA VAL A 47 18.45 0.79 3.60
C VAL A 47 17.03 0.96 3.11
N VAL A 48 16.63 2.21 2.88
CA VAL A 48 15.24 2.60 2.63
C VAL A 48 15.03 2.94 1.15
N TYR A 49 13.99 2.38 0.54
CA TYR A 49 13.54 2.73 -0.80
C TYR A 49 12.22 3.50 -0.73
N GLU A 50 12.23 4.75 -1.17
CA GLU A 50 11.03 5.57 -1.23
C GLU A 50 10.18 5.22 -2.45
N LEU A 51 8.88 5.00 -2.25
CA LEU A 51 7.98 4.49 -3.27
C LEU A 51 6.57 5.06 -3.10
N HIS A 52 5.91 5.37 -4.22
CA HIS A 52 4.49 5.75 -4.24
C HIS A 52 3.61 4.60 -4.75
N VAL A 53 2.46 4.38 -4.10
CA VAL A 53 1.55 3.25 -4.40
C VAL A 53 1.05 3.26 -5.85
N ARG A 54 0.75 4.45 -6.39
CA ARG A 54 0.32 4.57 -7.79
C ARG A 54 1.45 4.20 -8.74
N ASP A 55 2.62 4.81 -8.54
CA ASP A 55 3.73 4.71 -9.49
C ASP A 55 4.34 3.30 -9.51
N PHE A 56 4.24 2.57 -8.40
CA PHE A 56 4.67 1.17 -8.31
C PHE A 56 4.09 0.27 -9.42
N SER A 57 2.84 0.50 -9.83
CA SER A 57 2.12 -0.46 -10.68
C SER A 57 1.19 0.12 -11.74
N ARG A 58 0.99 1.45 -11.81
CA ARG A 58 0.10 2.08 -12.81
C ARG A 58 0.42 1.60 -14.23
N ASP A 59 1.69 1.55 -14.56
CA ASP A 59 2.19 1.25 -15.91
C ASP A 59 2.76 -0.19 -16.01
N ASP A 60 2.60 -1.04 -14.99
CA ASP A 60 3.06 -2.43 -15.02
C ASP A 60 1.98 -3.34 -15.68
N PRO A 61 2.18 -3.78 -16.94
CA PRO A 61 1.20 -4.59 -17.64
C PRO A 61 1.00 -5.98 -17.02
N THR A 62 1.98 -6.45 -16.21
CA THR A 62 1.93 -7.77 -15.55
C THR A 62 1.04 -7.77 -14.31
N VAL A 63 0.58 -6.60 -13.85
CA VAL A 63 -0.44 -6.46 -12.81
C VAL A 63 -1.82 -6.41 -13.49
N PRO A 64 -2.85 -7.13 -12.99
CA PRO A 64 -4.22 -7.02 -13.50
C PRO A 64 -4.70 -5.57 -13.51
N ALA A 65 -5.36 -5.14 -14.59
CA ALA A 65 -5.76 -3.74 -14.78
C ALA A 65 -6.53 -3.15 -13.57
N ALA A 66 -7.42 -3.93 -12.95
CA ALA A 66 -8.19 -3.51 -11.78
C ALA A 66 -7.36 -3.26 -10.51
N GLN A 67 -6.10 -3.71 -10.47
CA GLN A 67 -5.20 -3.59 -9.32
C GLN A 67 -4.05 -2.60 -9.56
N ARG A 68 -3.88 -2.10 -10.78
CA ARG A 68 -2.82 -1.13 -11.12
C ARG A 68 -3.02 0.18 -10.35
N GLY A 69 -1.96 0.63 -9.70
CA GLY A 69 -1.95 1.80 -8.82
C GLY A 69 -2.76 1.64 -7.54
N LYS A 70 -3.01 0.41 -7.09
CA LYS A 70 -3.78 0.07 -5.87
C LYS A 70 -2.93 -0.77 -4.92
N TYR A 71 -3.31 -0.81 -3.64
CA TYR A 71 -2.61 -1.62 -2.62
C TYR A 71 -2.50 -3.11 -2.98
N LEU A 72 -3.50 -3.67 -3.67
CA LEU A 72 -3.49 -5.09 -4.07
C LEU A 72 -2.38 -5.43 -5.07
N ALA A 73 -1.78 -4.45 -5.77
CA ALA A 73 -0.65 -4.71 -6.67
C ALA A 73 0.54 -5.37 -5.95
N PHE A 74 0.78 -5.04 -4.68
CA PHE A 74 1.85 -5.63 -3.86
C PHE A 74 1.63 -7.12 -3.56
N THR A 75 0.40 -7.63 -3.72
CA THR A 75 0.09 -9.05 -3.56
C THR A 75 0.41 -9.88 -4.81
N ARG A 76 0.68 -9.23 -5.95
CA ARG A 76 1.01 -9.90 -7.21
C ARG A 76 2.47 -10.30 -7.20
N SER A 77 2.79 -11.41 -6.54
CA SER A 77 4.16 -11.92 -6.42
C SER A 77 4.88 -11.96 -7.77
N ASP A 78 4.20 -12.37 -8.82
CA ASP A 78 4.81 -12.56 -10.13
C ASP A 78 4.80 -11.30 -11.01
N SER A 79 4.40 -10.13 -10.50
CA SER A 79 4.50 -8.88 -11.26
C SER A 79 5.95 -8.43 -11.44
N ALA A 80 6.21 -7.61 -12.45
CA ALA A 80 7.53 -7.03 -12.69
C ALA A 80 7.97 -6.19 -11.48
N GLY A 81 7.08 -5.36 -10.93
CA GLY A 81 7.34 -4.57 -9.72
C GLY A 81 7.73 -5.43 -8.51
N MET A 82 6.99 -6.51 -8.21
CA MET A 82 7.30 -7.36 -7.06
C MET A 82 8.55 -8.23 -7.28
N ARG A 83 8.85 -8.66 -8.51
CA ARG A 83 10.14 -9.29 -8.83
C ARG A 83 11.30 -8.33 -8.60
N HIS A 84 11.14 -7.07 -8.99
CA HIS A 84 12.14 -6.03 -8.78
C HIS A 84 12.38 -5.75 -7.28
N LEU A 85 11.31 -5.53 -6.50
CA LEU A 85 11.44 -5.34 -5.04
C LEU A 85 12.08 -6.55 -4.35
N ARG A 86 11.78 -7.78 -4.77
CA ARG A 86 12.47 -8.97 -4.25
C ARG A 86 13.96 -9.00 -4.62
N ALA A 87 14.32 -8.57 -5.82
CA ALA A 87 15.72 -8.48 -6.23
C ALA A 87 16.47 -7.45 -5.38
N LEU A 88 15.89 -6.26 -5.16
CA LEU A 88 16.46 -5.24 -4.26
C LEU A 88 16.56 -5.76 -2.82
N SER A 89 15.53 -6.44 -2.32
CA SER A 89 15.55 -7.04 -0.99
C SER A 89 16.65 -8.10 -0.85
N ARG A 90 16.90 -8.91 -1.88
CA ARG A 90 18.02 -9.88 -1.89
C ARG A 90 19.39 -9.18 -1.96
N ALA A 91 19.46 -8.01 -2.57
CA ALA A 91 20.68 -7.21 -2.66
C ALA A 91 20.99 -6.40 -1.38
N GLY A 92 20.08 -6.38 -0.41
CA GLY A 92 20.29 -5.74 0.89
C GLY A 92 19.27 -4.65 1.26
N LEU A 93 18.31 -4.32 0.38
CA LEU A 93 17.24 -3.39 0.74
C LEU A 93 16.43 -3.94 1.93
N THR A 94 16.24 -3.13 2.97
CA THR A 94 15.56 -3.55 4.20
C THR A 94 14.13 -3.02 4.27
N ASP A 95 13.91 -1.78 3.85
CA ASP A 95 12.66 -1.05 4.09
C ASP A 95 12.13 -0.38 2.83
N VAL A 96 10.81 -0.30 2.74
CA VAL A 96 10.10 0.53 1.75
C VAL A 96 9.39 1.65 2.49
N HIS A 97 9.73 2.89 2.16
CA HIS A 97 9.04 4.07 2.66
C HIS A 97 7.95 4.45 1.66
N LEU A 98 6.69 4.27 2.06
CA LEU A 98 5.56 4.65 1.21
C LEU A 98 5.28 6.15 1.35
N LEU A 99 5.19 6.83 0.21
CA LEU A 99 4.57 8.16 0.11
C LEU A 99 3.13 8.13 0.65
N PRO A 100 2.52 9.29 0.96
CA PRO A 100 1.27 9.38 1.72
C PRO A 100 0.24 8.29 1.41
N ALA A 101 0.02 7.42 2.40
CA ALA A 101 -0.90 6.29 2.35
C ALA A 101 -1.97 6.35 3.47
N PHE A 102 -2.12 7.53 4.07
CA PHE A 102 -3.27 7.93 4.90
C PHE A 102 -4.28 8.69 4.04
N ASP A 103 -5.42 9.09 4.60
CA ASP A 103 -6.43 9.88 3.88
C ASP A 103 -5.92 11.28 3.50
N PHE A 104 -5.99 11.66 2.22
CA PHE A 104 -5.52 12.96 1.72
C PHE A 104 -6.49 13.58 0.71
N ALA A 105 -6.57 14.91 0.68
CA ALA A 105 -7.69 15.63 0.06
C ALA A 105 -7.68 15.76 -1.47
N THR A 106 -6.53 15.50 -2.13
CA THR A 106 -6.29 15.96 -3.51
C THR A 106 -6.63 14.95 -4.60
N VAL A 107 -7.18 13.78 -4.26
CA VAL A 107 -7.61 12.75 -5.22
C VAL A 107 -9.06 12.35 -4.95
N ASN A 108 -9.91 12.39 -5.98
CA ASN A 108 -11.30 11.95 -5.89
C ASN A 108 -11.38 10.41 -5.86
N GLU A 109 -12.03 9.88 -4.83
CA GLU A 109 -12.20 8.45 -4.57
C GLU A 109 -13.42 7.86 -5.31
N LYS A 110 -14.29 8.71 -5.86
CA LYS A 110 -15.43 8.30 -6.69
C LYS A 110 -15.07 8.33 -8.17
N GLY A 111 -15.60 7.35 -8.91
CA GLY A 111 -15.50 7.33 -10.37
C GLY A 111 -14.05 7.33 -10.87
N CYS A 112 -13.14 6.67 -10.15
CA CYS A 112 -11.73 6.63 -10.53
C CYS A 112 -11.56 6.08 -11.95
N VAL A 113 -11.13 6.94 -12.87
CA VAL A 113 -10.74 6.55 -14.23
C VAL A 113 -9.24 6.35 -14.29
N THR A 114 -8.78 5.35 -15.05
CA THR A 114 -7.37 5.23 -15.41
C THR A 114 -7.15 6.17 -16.59
N PRO A 115 -6.41 7.29 -16.43
CA PRO A 115 -6.12 8.16 -17.56
C PRO A 115 -5.27 7.39 -18.57
N SER A 116 -5.66 7.46 -19.85
CA SER A 116 -4.82 6.96 -20.94
C SER A 116 -3.61 7.88 -21.09
N PRO A 117 -2.38 7.35 -21.21
CA PRO A 117 -1.24 8.17 -21.61
C PRO A 117 -1.52 8.79 -22.98
N THR A 118 -1.42 10.11 -23.08
CA THR A 118 -1.29 10.82 -24.37
C THR A 118 0.09 10.63 -24.95
#